data_AF-A0A4Z0NJW6-F1
#
_entry.id   AF-A0A4Z0NJW6-F1
#
_cell.length_a   1.000
_cell.length_b   1.000
_cell.length_c   1.000
_cell.angle_alpha   90.00
_cell.angle_beta   90.00
_cell.angle_gamma   90.00
#
_symmetry.space_group_name_H-M   'P 1'
#
loop_
_entity.id
_entity.type
_entity.pdbx_description
1 polymer ?
#
loop_
_entity_poly.entity_id
_entity_poly.type
_entity_poly.pdbx_seq_one_letter_code
_entity_poly.pdbx_strand_id
1 'polypeptide(L)'
;MAPEPLRALLDKLERAAVDLAEGVNTRETMHALRSALSDICALTETNPKVLRAVRRVAVAGERLAEMAALPPRSRTEIAARSAVARALASLTAALVDTRPSRIAVSLGRGW
;
A
#
# COMPACT_ATOMS: atom_id res chain seq x y z
N MET A 1 -5.81 -2.59 16.08
CA MET A 1 -6.02 -3.24 14.76
C MET A 1 -6.68 -2.24 13.84
N ALA A 2 -6.38 -2.26 12.53
CA ALA A 2 -7.02 -1.34 11.58
C ALA A 2 -8.53 -1.67 11.39
N PRO A 3 -9.36 -0.65 11.13
CA PRO A 3 -10.76 -0.81 10.74
C PRO A 3 -10.96 -1.76 9.57
N GLU A 4 -12.10 -2.47 9.54
CA GLU A 4 -12.36 -3.53 8.57
C GLU A 4 -12.34 -3.08 7.10
N PRO A 5 -12.90 -1.91 6.71
CA PRO A 5 -12.77 -1.41 5.34
C PRO A 5 -11.32 -1.17 4.91
N LEU A 6 -10.45 -0.77 5.87
CA LEU A 6 -9.03 -0.53 5.62
C LEU A 6 -8.23 -1.83 5.59
N ARG A 7 -8.63 -2.84 6.37
CA ARG A 7 -7.99 -4.17 6.38
C ARG A 7 -8.02 -4.82 5.00
N ALA A 8 -9.19 -4.81 4.34
CA ALA A 8 -9.31 -5.36 2.98
C ALA A 8 -8.43 -4.62 1.95
N LEU A 9 -8.18 -3.32 2.14
CA LEU A 9 -7.25 -2.55 1.30
C LEU A 9 -5.79 -2.89 1.61
N LEU A 10 -5.43 -3.08 2.88
CA LEU A 10 -4.11 -3.55 3.28
C LEU A 10 -3.82 -4.94 2.71
N ASP A 11 -4.76 -5.87 2.79
CA ASP A 11 -4.61 -7.22 2.22
C ASP A 11 -4.45 -7.18 0.69
N LYS A 12 -5.09 -6.22 0.01
CA LYS A 12 -4.89 -5.98 -1.44
C LYS A 12 -3.48 -5.44 -1.72
N LEU A 13 -2.98 -4.52 -0.90
CA LEU A 13 -1.63 -3.96 -1.04
C LEU A 13 -0.55 -5.02 -0.78
N GLU A 14 -0.74 -5.89 0.22
CA GLU A 14 0.16 -7.00 0.51
C GLU A 14 0.23 -7.99 -0.66
N ARG A 15 -0.92 -8.38 -1.23
CA ARG A 15 -0.96 -9.22 -2.43
C ARG A 15 -0.28 -8.55 -3.63
N ALA A 16 -0.59 -7.28 -3.89
CA ALA A 16 0.06 -6.53 -4.97
C ALA A 16 1.59 -6.45 -4.78
N ALA A 17 2.08 -6.36 -3.54
CA ALA A 17 3.52 -6.38 -3.28
C ALA A 17 4.17 -7.72 -3.61
N VAL A 18 3.47 -8.84 -3.38
CA VAL A 18 3.91 -10.19 -3.78
C VAL A 18 3.93 -10.30 -5.31
N ASP A 19 2.84 -9.92 -5.97
CA ASP A 19 2.73 -9.99 -7.43
C ASP A 19 3.81 -9.12 -8.13
N LEU A 20 4.11 -7.94 -7.59
CA LEU A 20 5.21 -7.09 -8.07
C LEU A 20 6.58 -7.74 -7.86
N ALA A 21 6.78 -8.40 -6.72
CA ALA A 21 8.00 -9.13 -6.43
C ALA A 21 8.21 -10.33 -7.37
N GLU A 22 7.15 -10.89 -7.91
CA GLU A 22 7.18 -11.99 -8.89
C GLU A 22 7.20 -11.49 -10.34
N GLY A 23 7.05 -10.17 -10.56
CA GLY A 23 7.04 -9.57 -11.88
C GLY A 23 5.76 -9.86 -12.69
N VAL A 24 4.70 -10.33 -12.03
CA VAL A 24 3.44 -10.68 -12.69
C VAL A 24 2.67 -9.42 -13.03
N ASN A 25 2.36 -9.23 -14.32
CA ASN A 25 1.55 -8.13 -14.85
C ASN A 25 1.90 -6.76 -14.24
N THR A 26 3.20 -6.44 -14.10
CA THR A 26 3.73 -5.31 -13.31
C THR A 26 2.95 -4.00 -13.47
N ARG A 27 2.52 -3.66 -14.69
CA ARG A 27 1.72 -2.46 -14.97
C ARG A 27 0.35 -2.49 -14.31
N GLU A 28 -0.38 -3.60 -14.44
CA GLU A 28 -1.70 -3.79 -13.86
C GLU A 28 -1.61 -3.84 -12.34
N THR A 29 -0.62 -4.57 -11.81
CA THR A 29 -0.37 -4.66 -10.37
C THR A 29 -0.01 -3.30 -9.77
N MET A 30 0.81 -2.48 -10.44
CA MET A 30 1.08 -1.11 -10.02
C MET A 30 -0.16 -0.21 -10.09
N HIS A 31 -1.05 -0.42 -11.06
CA HIS A 31 -2.32 0.31 -11.12
C HIS A 31 -3.23 -0.06 -9.93
N ALA A 32 -3.40 -1.36 -9.65
CA ALA A 32 -4.16 -1.84 -8.51
C ALA A 32 -3.59 -1.32 -7.17
N LEU A 33 -2.27 -1.32 -7.01
CA LEU A 33 -1.58 -0.77 -5.84
C LEU A 33 -1.91 0.73 -5.66
N ARG A 34 -1.78 1.53 -6.72
CA ARG A 34 -2.09 2.98 -6.65
C ARG A 34 -3.57 3.23 -6.37
N SER A 35 -4.47 2.44 -6.96
CA SER A 35 -5.90 2.55 -6.69
C SER A 35 -6.22 2.25 -5.22
N ALA A 36 -5.67 1.18 -4.65
CA ALA A 36 -5.88 0.83 -3.25
C ALA A 36 -5.32 1.90 -2.29
N LEU A 37 -4.17 2.51 -2.61
CA LEU A 37 -3.63 3.64 -1.86
C LEU A 37 -4.52 4.89 -1.95
N SER A 38 -5.11 5.15 -3.12
CA SER A 38 -6.08 6.23 -3.30
C SER A 38 -7.35 6.00 -2.48
N ASP A 39 -7.86 4.76 -2.44
CA ASP A 39 -9.02 4.39 -1.63
C ASP A 39 -8.75 4.60 -0.14
N ILE A 40 -7.55 4.24 0.34
CA ILE A 40 -7.14 4.53 1.73
C ILE A 40 -7.23 6.03 2.01
N CYS A 41 -6.63 6.87 1.15
CA CYS A 41 -6.70 8.32 1.29
C CYS A 41 -8.15 8.85 1.27
N ALA A 42 -9.02 8.29 0.44
CA ALA A 42 -10.41 8.71 0.34
C ALA A 42 -11.24 8.30 1.57
N LEU A 43 -10.93 7.15 2.17
CA LEU A 43 -11.66 6.62 3.32
C LEU A 43 -11.18 7.18 4.67
N THR A 44 -9.95 7.67 4.76
CA THR A 44 -9.41 8.26 6.00
C THR A 44 -9.55 9.78 6.01
N GLU A 45 -9.80 10.36 7.18
CA GLU A 45 -9.65 11.80 7.37
C GLU A 45 -8.21 12.24 7.02
N THR A 46 -8.06 13.47 6.49
CA THR A 46 -6.77 14.01 6.08
C THR A 46 -5.78 14.02 7.24
N ASN A 47 -4.82 13.09 7.19
CA ASN A 47 -3.78 12.95 8.22
C ASN A 47 -2.39 12.94 7.55
N PRO A 48 -1.50 13.91 7.88
CA PRO A 48 -0.16 13.98 7.31
C PRO A 48 0.67 12.71 7.51
N LYS A 49 0.45 11.96 8.60
CA LYS A 49 1.15 10.69 8.85
C LYS A 49 0.72 9.62 7.84
N VAL A 50 -0.58 9.51 7.57
CA VAL A 50 -1.14 8.58 6.59
C VAL A 50 -0.65 8.93 5.19
N LEU A 51 -0.72 10.21 4.80
CA LEU A 51 -0.25 10.66 3.48
C LEU A 51 1.24 10.34 3.26
N ARG A 52 2.09 10.54 4.28
CA ARG A 52 3.51 10.18 4.21
C ARG A 52 3.70 8.66 4.08
N ALA A 53 2.93 7.86 4.83
CA ALA A 53 3.02 6.40 4.75
C ALA A 53 2.55 5.87 3.38
N VAL A 54 1.44 6.37 2.87
CA VAL A 54 0.94 6.08 1.51
C VAL A 54 1.99 6.40 0.46
N ARG A 55 2.61 7.58 0.53
CA ARG A 55 3.68 7.96 -0.41
C ARG A 55 4.88 7.01 -0.33
N ARG A 56 5.26 6.57 0.87
CA ARG A 56 6.36 5.60 1.05
C ARG A 56 6.03 4.26 0.40
N VAL A 57 4.79 3.77 0.52
CA VAL A 57 4.36 2.52 -0.14
C VAL A 57 4.41 2.67 -1.66
N ALA A 58 3.89 3.77 -2.21
CA ALA A 58 3.93 4.02 -3.65
C ALA A 58 5.36 4.01 -4.21
N VAL A 59 6.28 4.75 -3.57
CA VAL A 59 7.70 4.83 -3.99
C VAL A 59 8.40 3.47 -3.84
N ALA A 60 8.11 2.73 -2.77
CA ALA A 60 8.69 1.41 -2.58
C ALA A 60 8.18 0.41 -3.63
N GLY A 61 6.88 0.46 -3.96
CA GLY A 61 6.28 -0.35 -5.02
C GLY A 61 6.85 -0.05 -6.40
N GLU A 62 7.03 1.23 -6.73
CA GLU A 62 7.68 1.66 -7.99
C GLU A 62 9.11 1.11 -8.10
N ARG A 63 9.90 1.24 -7.03
CA ARG A 63 11.25 0.66 -7.00
C ARG A 63 11.23 -0.85 -7.15
N LEU A 64 10.29 -1.55 -6.50
CA LEU A 64 10.19 -3.00 -6.63
C LEU A 64 9.83 -3.40 -8.07
N ALA A 65 8.91 -2.67 -8.71
CA ALA A 65 8.53 -2.88 -10.10
C ALA A 65 9.71 -2.67 -11.08
N GLU A 66 10.56 -1.66 -10.83
CA GLU A 66 11.79 -1.45 -11.61
C GLU A 66 12.79 -2.60 -11.44
N MET A 67 12.86 -3.20 -10.25
CA MET A 67 13.76 -4.33 -9.98
C MET A 67 13.25 -5.66 -10.52
N ALA A 68 11.99 -5.79 -10.94
CA ALA A 68 11.44 -7.03 -11.50
C ALA A 68 12.14 -7.46 -12.80
N ALA A 69 12.86 -6.55 -13.47
CA ALA A 69 13.68 -6.84 -14.64
C ALA A 69 15.08 -7.42 -14.30
N LEU A 70 15.46 -7.46 -13.01
CA LEU A 70 16.74 -7.99 -12.56
C LEU A 70 16.68 -9.51 -12.31
N PRO A 71 17.83 -10.20 -12.29
CA PRO A 71 17.89 -11.60 -11.91
C PRO A 71 17.29 -11.83 -10.52
N PRO A 72 16.45 -12.87 -10.36
CA PRO A 72 15.81 -13.18 -9.08
C PRO A 72 16.86 -13.44 -7.98
N ARG A 73 16.55 -12.96 -6.77
CA ARG A 73 17.38 -13.03 -5.54
C ARG A 73 18.64 -12.15 -5.56
N SER A 74 18.69 -11.12 -6.40
CA SER A 74 19.73 -10.11 -6.27
C SER A 74 19.62 -9.39 -4.92
N ARG A 75 20.75 -8.92 -4.36
CA ARG A 75 20.77 -8.14 -3.11
C ARG A 75 19.86 -6.90 -3.20
N THR A 76 19.78 -6.29 -4.38
CA THR A 76 18.96 -5.11 -4.65
C THR A 76 17.48 -5.42 -4.60
N GLU A 77 17.03 -6.52 -5.20
CA GLU A 77 15.65 -7.00 -5.14
C GLU A 77 15.22 -7.35 -3.71
N ILE A 78 16.07 -8.05 -2.96
CA ILE A 78 15.82 -8.37 -1.54
C ILE A 78 15.65 -7.08 -0.72
N ALA A 79 16.50 -6.07 -0.97
CA ALA A 79 16.39 -4.77 -0.32
C ALA A 79 15.10 -4.03 -0.71
N ALA A 80 14.70 -4.10 -1.98
CA ALA A 80 13.45 -3.50 -2.48
C ALA A 80 12.21 -4.14 -1.83
N ARG A 81 12.14 -5.48 -1.79
CA ARG A 81 11.08 -6.22 -1.07
C ARG A 81 11.01 -5.82 0.40
N SER A 82 12.16 -5.76 1.07
CA SER A 82 12.25 -5.37 2.48
C SER A 82 11.83 -3.91 2.71
N ALA A 83 12.02 -3.02 1.73
CA ALA A 83 11.56 -1.64 1.80
C ALA A 83 10.03 -1.54 1.66
N VAL A 84 9.43 -2.32 0.74
CA VAL A 84 7.97 -2.39 0.59
C VAL A 84 7.32 -2.93 1.87
N ALA A 85 7.83 -4.03 2.42
CA ALA A 85 7.30 -4.62 3.66
C ALA A 85 7.32 -3.61 4.83
N ARG A 86 8.43 -2.87 4.99
CA ARG A 86 8.52 -1.81 6.02
C ARG A 86 7.58 -0.65 5.75
N ALA A 87 7.38 -0.27 4.49
CA ALA A 87 6.44 0.78 4.14
C ALA A 87 5.00 0.37 4.44
N LEU A 88 4.61 -0.87 4.13
CA LEU A 88 3.30 -1.43 4.47
C LEU A 88 3.08 -1.49 5.98
N ALA A 89 4.05 -1.99 6.75
CA ALA A 89 3.98 -1.98 8.21
C ALA A 89 3.81 -0.56 8.79
N SER A 90 4.53 0.42 8.24
CA SER A 90 4.38 1.83 8.62
C SER A 90 3.00 2.39 8.27
N LEU A 91 2.40 1.96 7.15
CA LEU A 91 1.05 2.36 6.76
C LEU A 91 0.03 1.74 7.72
N THR A 92 0.09 0.44 7.97
CA THR A 92 -0.78 -0.26 8.92
C THR A 92 -0.76 0.41 10.30
N ALA A 93 0.43 0.74 10.81
CA ALA A 93 0.58 1.47 12.08
C ALA A 93 -0.05 2.87 12.03
N ALA A 94 0.14 3.61 10.92
CA ALA A 94 -0.45 4.94 10.76
C ALA A 94 -1.98 4.92 10.68
N LEU A 95 -2.59 3.79 10.25
CA LEU A 95 -4.03 3.64 10.09
C LEU A 95 -4.78 3.29 11.39
N VAL A 96 -4.09 2.80 12.42
CA VAL A 96 -4.73 2.35 13.68
C VAL A 96 -5.52 3.47 14.36
N ASP A 97 -4.96 4.68 14.40
CA ASP A 97 -5.56 5.82 15.10
C ASP A 97 -6.28 6.78 14.15
N THR A 98 -6.66 6.31 12.95
CA THR A 98 -7.33 7.16 11.95
C THR A 98 -8.82 7.20 12.13
N ARG A 99 -9.39 8.35 11.80
CA ARG A 99 -10.83 8.55 11.74
C ARG A 99 -11.33 8.37 10.32
N PRO A 100 -12.57 7.89 10.12
CA PRO A 100 -13.17 7.83 8.81
C PRO A 100 -13.35 9.24 8.25
N SER A 101 -13.15 9.40 6.94
CA SER A 101 -13.49 10.64 6.25
C SER A 101 -15.01 10.82 6.16
N ARG A 102 -15.45 12.04 5.82
CA ARG A 102 -16.87 12.28 5.52
C ARG A 102 -17.39 11.39 4.39
N ILE A 103 -16.53 11.07 3.41
CA ILE A 103 -16.86 10.17 2.29
C ILE A 103 -17.09 8.76 2.82
N ALA A 104 -16.20 8.24 3.68
CA ALA A 104 -16.37 6.92 4.29
C ALA A 104 -17.69 6.82 5.07
N VAL A 105 -18.03 7.85 5.84
CA VAL A 105 -19.31 7.91 6.56
C VAL A 105 -20.49 7.90 5.59
N SER A 106 -20.47 8.71 4.53
CA SER A 106 -21.57 8.74 3.53
C SER A 106 -21.76 7.42 2.77
N LEU A 107 -20.70 6.62 2.64
CA LEU A 107 -20.72 5.32 1.99
C LEU A 107 -21.13 4.18 2.94
N GLY A 108 -21.53 4.48 4.18
CA GLY A 108 -21.84 3.46 5.18
C GLY A 108 -20.61 2.67 5.64
N ARG A 109 -19.41 3.21 5.40
CA ARG A 109 -18.11 2.64 5.78
C ARG A 109 -17.45 3.41 6.93
N GLY A 110 -18.22 4.17 7.69
CA GLY A 110 -17.77 4.75 8.95
C GLY A 110 -17.46 3.63 9.94
N TRP A 111 -16.40 3.82 10.73
CA TRP A 111 -16.02 2.95 11.83
C TRP A 111 -15.86 3.78 13.10
#